data_AF-A0A258NZW8-F1
#
_entry.id   AF-A0A258NZW8-F1
#
_cell.length_a   1.000
_cell.length_b   1.000
_cell.length_c   1.000
_cell.angle_alpha   90.00
_cell.angle_beta   90.00
_cell.angle_gamma   90.00
#
_symmetry.space_group_name_H-M   'P 1'
#
loop_
_entity.id
_entity.type
_entity.pdbx_description
1 polymer ?
#
loop_
_entity_poly.entity_id
_entity_poly.type
_entity_poly.pdbx_seq_one_letter_code
_entity_poly.pdbx_strand_id
1 'polypeptide(L)'
;MKHSRPWLGRLVTRTVIWLMQVLAVFPLPLARAFGVALGWALYGLVGARRRVVQANLQLCFPSLGEAERRQLTRQTFVYFAQAWLDRAWLWHAPQAWVQRRVRLTGAVHELAGNAPTVIFLPHFVGLDAAWAAAALHSPRQSTTIYTDQSNKLVDRWILRGRQRFGHLRLFGRADGVKPIVTALREGQPLYLLPDMDFGPDDSVFVPFYGVQTATVPSLSRFARLGRAKVVPLVPRLTSWGYEVEVLPAWTHFPSEDPVADTAFMNTQLQAYIDTMPAQYYWVHKRFKTRPEEQPSLY
;
A
#
# COMPACT_ATOMS: atom_id res chain seq x y z
N MET A 1 16.99 -13.87 -30.32
CA MET A 1 15.59 -13.46 -30.54
C MET A 1 14.63 -14.46 -29.87
N LYS A 2 14.18 -14.21 -28.63
CA LYS A 2 13.16 -15.05 -27.98
C LYS A 2 11.77 -14.49 -28.32
N HIS A 3 11.13 -15.06 -29.34
CA HIS A 3 9.69 -14.89 -29.56
C HIS A 3 8.95 -15.53 -28.38
N SER A 4 8.76 -14.78 -27.30
CA SER A 4 7.82 -15.14 -26.26
C SER A 4 6.43 -15.21 -26.91
N ARG A 5 5.81 -16.39 -26.93
CA ARG A 5 4.49 -16.60 -27.52
C ARG A 5 3.46 -15.81 -26.70
N PRO A 6 2.93 -14.67 -27.19
CA PRO A 6 2.10 -13.79 -26.37
C PRO A 6 0.77 -14.42 -25.95
N TRP A 7 0.34 -15.50 -26.64
CA TRP A 7 -0.84 -16.28 -26.25
C TRP A 7 -0.62 -17.10 -24.97
N LEU A 8 0.58 -17.64 -24.74
CA LEU A 8 0.86 -18.46 -23.55
C LEU A 8 0.82 -17.60 -22.28
N GLY A 9 1.39 -16.39 -22.33
CA GLY A 9 1.31 -15.43 -21.23
C GLY A 9 -0.14 -15.00 -20.92
N ARG A 10 -0.98 -14.84 -21.95
CA ARG A 10 -2.41 -14.56 -21.78
C ARG A 10 -3.17 -15.73 -21.16
N LEU A 11 -2.88 -16.97 -21.57
CA LEU A 11 -3.49 -18.17 -21.01
C LEU A 11 -3.12 -18.34 -19.52
N VAL A 12 -1.85 -18.20 -19.17
CA VAL A 12 -1.38 -18.23 -17.77
C VAL A 12 -2.10 -17.16 -16.95
N THR A 13 -2.16 -15.92 -17.45
CA THR A 13 -2.85 -14.81 -16.75
C THR A 13 -4.33 -15.11 -16.52
N ARG A 14 -5.04 -15.62 -17.54
CA ARG A 14 -6.45 -16.00 -17.42
C ARG A 14 -6.66 -17.13 -16.42
N THR A 15 -5.77 -18.11 -16.43
CA THR A 15 -5.81 -19.24 -15.49
C THR A 15 -5.63 -18.76 -14.05
N VAL A 16 -4.66 -17.88 -13.80
CA VAL A 16 -4.47 -17.28 -12.46
C VAL A 16 -5.69 -16.48 -12.01
N ILE A 17 -6.28 -15.67 -12.89
CA ILE A 17 -7.49 -14.90 -12.56
C ILE A 17 -8.67 -15.84 -12.26
N TRP A 18 -8.85 -16.90 -13.05
CA TRP A 18 -9.89 -17.90 -12.81
C TRP A 18 -9.68 -18.62 -11.47
N LEU A 19 -8.44 -19.01 -11.14
CA LEU A 19 -8.12 -19.58 -9.84
C LEU A 19 -8.46 -18.61 -8.69
N MET A 20 -8.18 -17.31 -8.86
CA MET A 20 -8.58 -16.29 -7.88
C MET A 20 -10.10 -16.19 -7.70
N GLN A 21 -10.88 -16.38 -8.77
CA GLN A 21 -12.33 -16.39 -8.69
C GLN A 21 -12.84 -17.64 -7.95
N VAL A 22 -12.23 -18.80 -8.18
CA VAL A 22 -12.55 -20.04 -7.45
C VAL A 22 -12.19 -19.91 -5.97
N LEU A 23 -11.02 -19.37 -5.64
CA LEU A 23 -10.57 -19.14 -4.27
C LEU A 23 -11.41 -18.10 -3.52
N ALA A 24 -12.23 -17.31 -4.22
CA ALA A 24 -13.04 -16.27 -3.60
C ALA A 24 -14.04 -16.82 -2.58
N VAL A 25 -14.56 -18.02 -2.82
CA VAL A 25 -15.55 -18.67 -1.95
C VAL A 25 -14.94 -19.64 -0.94
N PHE A 26 -13.61 -19.79 -0.93
CA PHE A 26 -12.94 -20.68 0.02
C PHE A 26 -13.12 -20.18 1.47
N PRO A 27 -13.22 -21.11 2.45
CA PRO A 27 -13.15 -20.77 3.86
C PRO A 27 -11.86 -20.00 4.18
N LEU A 28 -11.99 -18.86 4.85
CA LEU A 28 -10.84 -17.98 5.15
C LEU A 28 -9.70 -18.70 5.89
N PRO A 29 -9.93 -19.60 6.88
CA PRO A 29 -8.85 -20.33 7.53
C PRO A 29 -8.01 -21.17 6.55
N LEU A 30 -8.64 -21.78 5.54
CA LEU A 30 -7.91 -22.53 4.51
C LEU A 30 -7.10 -21.59 3.61
N ALA A 31 -7.68 -20.47 3.19
CA ALA A 31 -6.94 -19.46 2.42
C ALA A 31 -5.74 -18.91 3.21
N ARG A 32 -5.88 -18.71 4.53
CA ARG A 32 -4.79 -18.32 5.43
C ARG A 32 -3.69 -19.38 5.50
N ALA A 33 -4.06 -20.67 5.63
CA ALA A 33 -3.11 -21.78 5.64
C ALA A 33 -2.35 -21.90 4.30
N PHE A 34 -3.05 -21.79 3.16
CA PHE A 34 -2.42 -21.72 1.85
C PHE A 34 -1.48 -20.52 1.72
N GLY A 35 -1.85 -19.36 2.28
CA GLY A 35 -0.98 -18.20 2.33
C GLY A 35 0.29 -18.41 3.15
N VAL A 36 0.25 -19.19 4.23
CA VAL A 36 1.45 -19.59 4.99
C VAL A 36 2.37 -20.45 4.12
N ALA A 37 1.82 -21.50 3.50
CA ALA A 37 2.58 -22.40 2.64
C ALA A 37 3.20 -21.64 1.45
N LEU A 38 2.42 -20.79 0.78
CA LEU A 38 2.88 -19.94 -0.31
C LEU A 38 3.95 -18.95 0.17
N GLY A 39 3.78 -18.33 1.33
CA GLY A 39 4.75 -17.42 1.93
C GLY A 39 6.10 -18.09 2.17
N TRP A 40 6.10 -19.30 2.73
CA TRP A 40 7.33 -20.08 2.92
C TRP A 40 7.98 -20.49 1.60
N ALA A 41 7.18 -20.90 0.61
CA ALA A 41 7.68 -21.19 -0.72
C ALA A 41 8.34 -19.96 -1.35
N LEU A 42 7.70 -18.78 -1.29
CA LEU A 42 8.25 -17.53 -1.80
C LEU A 42 9.52 -17.11 -1.05
N TYR A 43 9.57 -17.29 0.27
CA TYR A 43 10.77 -17.03 1.08
C TYR A 43 11.95 -17.91 0.65
N GLY A 44 11.70 -19.19 0.32
CA GLY A 44 12.72 -20.12 -0.17
C GLY A 44 13.18 -19.81 -1.60
N LEU A 45 12.24 -19.52 -2.49
CA LEU A 45 12.49 -19.44 -3.94
C LEU A 45 12.87 -18.04 -4.43
N VAL A 46 12.39 -16.97 -3.80
CA VAL A 46 12.59 -15.58 -4.28
C VAL A 46 13.74 -14.90 -3.51
N GLY A 47 14.94 -15.50 -3.57
CA GLY A 47 16.11 -15.07 -2.80
C GLY A 47 16.49 -13.59 -2.99
N ALA A 48 16.29 -13.01 -4.17
CA ALA A 48 16.54 -11.59 -4.41
C ALA A 48 15.62 -10.67 -3.58
N ARG A 49 14.33 -11.00 -3.47
CA ARG A 49 13.39 -10.22 -2.64
C ARG A 49 13.63 -10.46 -1.15
N ARG A 50 14.02 -11.68 -0.78
CA ARG A 50 14.40 -11.99 0.61
C ARG A 50 15.54 -11.09 1.08
N ARG A 51 16.60 -10.92 0.27
CA ARG A 51 17.72 -10.02 0.58
C ARG A 51 17.28 -8.57 0.76
N VAL A 52 16.37 -8.07 -0.08
CA VAL A 52 15.80 -6.71 0.06
C VAL A 52 15.07 -6.54 1.39
N VAL A 53 14.21 -7.49 1.77
CA VAL A 53 13.50 -7.45 3.05
C VAL A 53 14.50 -7.50 4.22
N GLN A 54 15.49 -8.37 4.16
CA GLN A 54 16.52 -8.48 5.22
C GLN A 54 17.33 -7.19 5.37
N ALA A 55 17.77 -6.58 4.26
CA ALA A 55 18.50 -5.31 4.27
C ALA A 55 17.65 -4.18 4.88
N ASN A 56 16.38 -4.07 4.48
CA ASN A 56 15.46 -3.10 5.07
C ASN A 56 15.28 -3.30 6.58
N LEU A 57 15.02 -4.54 7.01
CA LEU A 57 14.82 -4.84 8.43
C LEU A 57 16.10 -4.65 9.25
N GLN A 58 17.28 -4.88 8.67
CA GLN A 58 18.56 -4.60 9.33
C GLN A 58 18.76 -3.10 9.55
N LEU A 59 18.41 -2.27 8.58
CA LEU A 59 18.50 -0.81 8.69
C LEU A 59 17.48 -0.24 9.66
N CYS A 60 16.23 -0.71 9.61
CA CYS A 60 15.14 -0.17 10.43
C CYS A 60 15.12 -0.72 11.87
N PHE A 61 15.58 -1.95 12.07
CA PHE A 61 15.56 -2.63 13.37
C PHE A 61 16.95 -3.20 13.72
N PRO A 62 17.96 -2.33 13.91
CA PRO A 62 19.33 -2.76 14.19
C PRO A 62 19.46 -3.45 15.54
N SER A 63 18.58 -3.14 16.50
CA SER A 63 18.54 -3.75 17.83
C SER A 63 18.09 -5.21 17.84
N LEU A 64 17.37 -5.67 16.82
CA LEU A 64 16.94 -7.08 16.73
C LEU A 64 18.14 -7.97 16.42
N GLY A 65 18.18 -9.17 17.00
CA GLY A 65 19.14 -10.21 16.64
C GLY A 65 18.90 -10.73 15.21
N GLU A 66 19.90 -11.43 14.66
CA GLU A 66 19.79 -12.00 13.31
C GLU A 66 18.65 -13.03 13.22
N ALA A 67 18.44 -13.84 14.26
CA ALA A 67 17.36 -14.81 14.33
C ALA A 67 15.97 -14.13 14.29
N GLU A 68 15.79 -13.06 15.07
CA GLU A 68 14.56 -12.29 15.13
C GLU A 68 14.26 -11.61 13.78
N ARG A 69 15.27 -10.98 13.15
CA ARG A 69 15.13 -10.42 11.80
C ARG A 69 14.78 -11.46 10.75
N ARG A 70 15.34 -12.68 10.84
CA ARG A 70 14.97 -13.79 9.94
C ARG A 70 13.53 -14.25 10.16
N GLN A 71 13.08 -14.34 11.41
CA GLN A 71 11.68 -14.66 11.73
C GLN A 71 10.73 -13.58 11.19
N LEU A 72 11.05 -12.31 11.42
CA LEU A 72 10.29 -11.17 10.90
C LEU A 72 10.23 -11.18 9.37
N THR A 73 11.36 -11.46 8.72
CA THR A 73 11.42 -11.65 7.25
C THR A 73 10.44 -12.73 6.80
N ARG A 74 10.46 -13.92 7.43
CA ARG A 74 9.53 -15.01 7.08
C ARG A 74 8.07 -14.59 7.26
N GLN A 75 7.75 -13.90 8.35
CA GLN A 75 6.40 -13.38 8.60
C GLN A 75 5.96 -12.39 7.51
N THR A 76 6.84 -11.49 7.07
CA THR A 76 6.57 -10.56 5.97
C THR A 76 6.16 -11.28 4.69
N PHE A 77 6.86 -12.37 4.33
CA PHE A 77 6.49 -13.17 3.15
C PHE A 77 5.15 -13.87 3.31
N VAL A 78 4.83 -14.36 4.51
CA VAL A 78 3.51 -14.97 4.82
C VAL A 78 2.40 -13.93 4.70
N TYR A 79 2.55 -12.76 5.32
CA TYR A 79 1.54 -11.69 5.25
C TYR A 79 1.36 -11.16 3.82
N PHE A 80 2.45 -11.00 3.07
CA PHE A 80 2.39 -10.64 1.66
C PHE A 80 1.61 -11.68 0.85
N ALA A 81 1.90 -12.97 1.02
CA ALA A 81 1.21 -14.05 0.31
C ALA A 81 -0.27 -14.14 0.69
N GLN A 82 -0.60 -14.01 1.97
CA GLN A 82 -1.97 -13.97 2.48
C GLN A 82 -2.75 -12.79 1.89
N ALA A 83 -2.19 -11.57 1.92
CA ALA A 83 -2.85 -10.41 1.36
C ALA A 83 -3.01 -10.49 -0.16
N TRP A 84 -2.04 -11.09 -0.87
CA TRP A 84 -2.14 -11.32 -2.30
C TRP A 84 -3.26 -12.31 -2.65
N LEU A 85 -3.39 -13.39 -1.87
CA LEU A 85 -4.50 -14.34 -2.00
C LEU A 85 -5.84 -13.73 -1.60
N ASP A 86 -5.86 -12.81 -0.62
CA ASP A 86 -7.10 -12.16 -0.17
C ASP A 86 -7.80 -11.35 -1.26
N ARG A 87 -7.08 -10.92 -2.29
CA ARG A 87 -7.68 -10.34 -3.50
C ARG A 87 -8.73 -11.25 -4.14
N ALA A 88 -8.61 -12.57 -3.97
CA ALA A 88 -9.63 -13.53 -4.37
C ALA A 88 -11.00 -13.18 -3.76
N TRP A 89 -11.10 -13.18 -2.43
CA TRP A 89 -12.38 -12.92 -1.78
C TRP A 89 -12.74 -11.43 -1.76
N LEU A 90 -11.75 -10.55 -1.66
CA LEU A 90 -11.97 -9.10 -1.64
C LEU A 90 -12.60 -8.62 -2.95
N TRP A 91 -12.16 -9.15 -4.10
CA TRP A 91 -12.61 -8.67 -5.41
C TRP A 91 -13.69 -9.53 -6.06
N HIS A 92 -13.90 -10.79 -5.63
CA HIS A 92 -14.84 -11.70 -6.29
C HIS A 92 -15.90 -12.31 -5.35
N ALA A 93 -15.69 -12.40 -4.03
CA ALA A 93 -16.69 -13.01 -3.12
C ALA A 93 -17.87 -12.05 -2.85
N PRO A 94 -19.07 -12.52 -2.49
CA PRO A 94 -20.22 -11.65 -2.21
C PRO A 94 -19.90 -10.47 -1.27
N GLN A 95 -20.47 -9.29 -1.53
CA GLN A 95 -20.20 -8.07 -0.75
C GLN A 95 -20.41 -8.27 0.75
N ALA A 96 -21.48 -8.96 1.15
CA ALA A 96 -21.78 -9.26 2.55
C ALA A 96 -20.66 -10.03 3.26
N TRP A 97 -19.89 -10.86 2.54
CA TRP A 97 -18.76 -11.58 3.11
C TRP A 97 -17.56 -10.66 3.32
N VAL A 98 -17.32 -9.75 2.38
CA VAL A 98 -16.28 -8.72 2.52
C VAL A 98 -16.59 -7.82 3.71
N GLN A 99 -17.83 -7.33 3.84
CA GLN A 99 -18.26 -6.49 4.96
C GLN A 99 -18.09 -7.18 6.33
N ARG A 100 -18.25 -8.51 6.41
CA ARG A 100 -17.99 -9.26 7.66
C ARG A 100 -16.50 -9.41 7.99
N ARG A 101 -15.63 -9.39 6.97
CA ARG A 101 -14.18 -9.63 7.09
C ARG A 101 -13.36 -8.34 7.11
N VAL A 102 -13.94 -7.19 6.79
CA VAL A 102 -13.25 -5.90 6.74
C VAL A 102 -13.98 -4.94 7.66
N ARG A 103 -13.34 -4.56 8.76
CA ARG A 103 -13.89 -3.61 9.72
C ARG A 103 -13.13 -2.30 9.65
N LEU A 104 -13.88 -1.21 9.70
CA LEU A 104 -13.35 0.14 9.80
C LEU A 104 -13.49 0.61 11.26
N THR A 105 -12.41 1.08 11.86
CA THR A 105 -12.35 1.46 13.28
C THR A 105 -11.71 2.84 13.47
N GLY A 106 -11.71 3.37 14.70
CA GLY A 106 -11.07 4.64 15.04
C GLY A 106 -11.91 5.87 14.69
N ALA A 107 -11.26 6.92 14.20
CA ALA A 107 -11.84 8.22 13.86
C ALA A 107 -12.62 8.19 12.53
N VAL A 108 -13.53 7.24 12.34
CA VAL A 108 -14.26 7.01 11.07
C VAL A 108 -15.00 8.25 10.56
N HIS A 109 -15.45 9.12 11.48
CA HIS A 109 -16.09 10.39 11.16
C HIS A 109 -15.20 11.32 10.30
N GLU A 110 -13.87 11.14 10.32
CA GLU A 110 -12.93 11.91 9.50
C GLU A 110 -13.11 11.69 8.00
N LEU A 111 -13.68 10.55 7.59
CA LEU A 111 -13.97 10.21 6.20
C LEU A 111 -15.28 10.82 5.68
N ALA A 112 -16.15 11.28 6.59
CA ALA A 112 -17.46 11.82 6.27
C ALA A 112 -17.38 13.29 5.77
N GLY A 113 -18.53 13.79 5.28
CA GLY A 113 -18.67 15.16 4.78
C GLY A 113 -17.94 15.41 3.45
N ASN A 114 -17.73 16.68 3.11
CA ASN A 114 -17.14 17.12 1.84
C ASN A 114 -15.83 17.89 2.01
N ALA A 115 -15.24 17.90 3.21
CA ALA A 115 -13.96 18.57 3.44
C ALA A 115 -12.89 17.97 2.52
N PRO A 116 -12.08 18.80 1.83
CA PRO A 116 -10.90 18.34 1.10
C PRO A 116 -10.02 17.49 2.02
N THR A 117 -9.74 16.25 1.61
CA THR A 117 -9.08 15.26 2.47
C THR A 117 -8.07 14.45 1.65
N VAL A 118 -6.81 14.46 2.08
CA VAL A 118 -5.81 13.49 1.59
C VAL A 118 -5.79 12.33 2.58
N ILE A 119 -6.12 11.14 2.10
CA ILE A 119 -5.98 9.91 2.87
C ILE A 119 -4.54 9.42 2.74
N PHE A 120 -3.78 9.47 3.84
CA PHE A 120 -2.46 8.89 3.90
C PHE A 120 -2.59 7.38 4.11
N LEU A 121 -2.40 6.62 3.03
CA LEU A 121 -2.50 5.16 3.01
C LEU A 121 -1.10 4.57 2.74
N PRO A 122 -0.26 4.35 3.77
CA PRO A 122 1.04 3.73 3.57
C PRO A 122 0.90 2.29 3.03
N HIS A 123 1.93 1.81 2.34
CA HIS A 123 1.94 0.49 1.71
C HIS A 123 2.11 -0.63 2.76
N PHE A 124 1.09 -0.85 3.59
CA PHE A 124 0.91 -2.11 4.27
C PHE A 124 0.28 -3.13 3.31
N VAL A 125 0.51 -4.42 3.56
CA VAL A 125 0.00 -5.49 2.68
C VAL A 125 -1.52 -5.45 2.52
N GLY A 126 -2.25 -4.90 3.50
CA GLY A 126 -3.70 -4.75 3.49
C GLY A 126 -4.26 -3.55 2.72
N LEU A 127 -3.47 -2.84 1.90
CA LEU A 127 -3.92 -1.60 1.22
C LEU A 127 -5.21 -1.76 0.41
N ASP A 128 -5.40 -2.90 -0.27
CA ASP A 128 -6.61 -3.12 -1.08
C ASP A 128 -7.83 -3.29 -0.15
N ALA A 129 -7.64 -3.84 1.06
CA ALA A 129 -8.68 -3.95 2.08
C ALA A 129 -8.99 -2.60 2.75
N ALA A 130 -7.98 -1.75 2.99
CA ALA A 130 -8.20 -0.36 3.43
C ALA A 130 -9.09 0.41 2.47
N TRP A 131 -8.76 0.33 1.17
CA TRP A 131 -9.57 0.93 0.13
C TRP A 131 -11.01 0.38 0.14
N ALA A 132 -11.18 -0.94 0.18
CA ALA A 132 -12.51 -1.55 0.22
C ALA A 132 -13.32 -1.14 1.46
N ALA A 133 -12.68 -1.08 2.63
CA ALA A 133 -13.31 -0.64 3.87
C ALA A 133 -13.86 0.78 3.73
N ALA A 134 -13.03 1.71 3.25
CA ALA A 134 -13.42 3.10 3.12
C ALA A 134 -14.49 3.30 2.03
N ALA A 135 -14.37 2.60 0.89
CA ALA A 135 -15.37 2.65 -0.19
C ALA A 135 -16.73 2.11 0.26
N LEU A 136 -16.76 1.04 1.06
CA LEU A 136 -18.01 0.48 1.61
C LEU A 136 -18.72 1.41 2.61
N HIS A 137 -17.99 2.36 3.21
CA HIS A 137 -18.52 3.27 4.24
C HIS A 137 -18.64 4.73 3.75
N SER A 138 -18.22 5.03 2.52
CA SER A 138 -18.24 6.38 1.98
C SER A 138 -18.83 6.41 0.57
N PRO A 139 -19.93 7.15 0.35
CA PRO A 139 -20.51 7.31 -0.98
C PRO A 139 -19.71 8.28 -1.88
N ARG A 140 -18.66 8.92 -1.34
CA ARG A 140 -17.90 9.96 -2.04
C ARG A 140 -17.15 9.38 -3.24
N GLN A 141 -17.16 10.12 -4.34
CA GLN A 141 -16.18 9.88 -5.41
C GLN A 141 -14.79 10.11 -4.82
N SER A 142 -13.96 9.07 -4.88
CA SER A 142 -12.60 9.08 -4.37
C SER A 142 -11.61 9.03 -5.52
N THR A 143 -10.41 9.52 -5.27
CA THR A 143 -9.36 9.64 -6.28
C THR A 143 -8.09 8.95 -5.84
N THR A 144 -7.32 8.42 -6.78
CA THR A 144 -5.96 7.91 -6.54
C THR A 144 -5.10 8.12 -7.78
N ILE A 145 -3.79 8.19 -7.56
CA ILE A 145 -2.81 8.15 -8.65
C ILE A 145 -2.59 6.68 -9.03
N TYR A 146 -2.65 6.39 -10.32
CA TYR A 146 -2.50 5.04 -10.85
C TYR A 146 -1.34 4.96 -11.85
N THR A 147 -0.70 3.79 -11.88
CA THR A 147 0.34 3.47 -12.86
C THR A 147 -0.08 2.18 -13.53
N ASP A 148 -0.21 2.24 -14.85
CA ASP A 148 -0.61 1.12 -15.68
C ASP A 148 0.29 -0.10 -15.46
N GLN A 149 -0.32 -1.27 -15.37
CA GLN A 149 0.43 -2.52 -15.36
C GLN A 149 0.83 -2.91 -16.77
N SER A 150 2.03 -3.48 -16.91
CA SER A 150 2.57 -3.93 -18.21
C SER A 150 1.67 -4.99 -18.87
N ASN A 151 1.05 -5.87 -18.08
CA ASN A 151 0.08 -6.84 -18.56
C ASN A 151 -1.35 -6.27 -18.48
N LYS A 152 -1.93 -5.91 -19.63
CA LYS A 152 -3.27 -5.31 -19.73
C LYS A 152 -4.43 -6.21 -19.27
N LEU A 153 -4.23 -7.52 -19.14
CA LEU A 153 -5.24 -8.39 -18.50
C LEU A 153 -5.20 -8.25 -16.97
N VAL A 154 -4.00 -8.23 -16.39
CA VAL A 154 -3.79 -7.98 -14.95
C VAL A 154 -4.23 -6.57 -14.57
N ASP A 155 -3.89 -5.59 -15.41
CA ASP A 155 -4.31 -4.19 -15.24
C ASP A 155 -5.84 -4.08 -15.11
N ARG A 156 -6.59 -4.61 -16.08
CA ARG A 156 -8.06 -4.63 -16.05
C ARG A 156 -8.62 -5.39 -14.85
N TRP A 157 -7.97 -6.46 -14.41
CA TRP A 157 -8.38 -7.23 -13.24
C TRP A 157 -8.22 -6.42 -11.94
N ILE A 158 -7.08 -5.74 -11.76
CA ILE A 158 -6.83 -4.85 -10.63
C ILE A 158 -7.82 -3.68 -10.62
N LEU A 159 -8.04 -3.05 -11.77
CA LEU A 159 -8.97 -1.93 -11.91
C LEU A 159 -10.40 -2.31 -11.51
N ARG A 160 -10.90 -3.45 -12.01
CA ARG A 160 -12.22 -3.97 -11.62
C ARG A 160 -12.30 -4.26 -10.12
N GLY A 161 -11.25 -4.85 -9.53
CA GLY A 161 -11.20 -5.12 -8.10
C GLY A 161 -11.27 -3.85 -7.26
N ARG A 162 -10.53 -2.81 -7.65
CA ARG A 162 -10.51 -1.51 -6.95
C ARG A 162 -11.78 -0.70 -7.17
N GLN A 163 -12.44 -0.79 -8.32
CA GLN A 163 -13.69 -0.05 -8.57
C GLN A 163 -14.95 -0.75 -8.00
N ARG A 164 -14.79 -1.86 -7.28
CA ARG A 164 -15.89 -2.73 -6.91
C ARG A 164 -16.90 -2.12 -5.92
N PHE A 165 -16.44 -1.44 -4.89
CA PHE A 165 -17.27 -1.03 -3.74
C PHE A 165 -17.51 0.47 -3.63
N GLY A 166 -17.08 1.25 -4.63
CA GLY A 166 -17.25 2.70 -4.64
C GLY A 166 -16.77 3.32 -5.95
N HIS A 167 -16.89 4.64 -6.04
CA HIS A 167 -16.53 5.39 -7.24
C HIS A 167 -15.08 5.85 -7.16
N LEU A 168 -14.19 5.12 -7.85
CA LEU A 168 -12.77 5.48 -7.93
C LEU A 168 -12.44 6.14 -9.27
N ARG A 169 -12.06 7.42 -9.20
CA ARG A 169 -11.43 8.14 -10.30
C ARG A 169 -9.93 7.95 -10.25
N LEU A 170 -9.34 7.59 -11.38
CA LEU A 170 -7.91 7.30 -11.51
C LEU A 170 -7.27 8.45 -12.26
N PHE A 171 -6.17 8.96 -11.73
CA PHE A 171 -5.31 9.91 -12.43
C PHE A 171 -4.01 9.20 -12.81
N GLY A 172 -3.66 9.26 -14.09
CA GLY A 172 -2.35 8.82 -14.56
C GLY A 172 -1.27 9.80 -14.11
N ARG A 173 -0.03 9.32 -13.96
CA ARG A 173 1.11 10.21 -13.65
C ARG A 173 1.28 11.34 -14.68
N ALA A 174 0.96 11.05 -15.95
CA ALA A 174 1.04 12.00 -17.05
C ALA A 174 -0.04 13.11 -17.01
N ASP A 175 -1.13 12.92 -16.25
CA ASP A 175 -2.21 13.91 -16.13
C ASP A 175 -1.78 15.15 -15.31
N GLY A 176 -0.66 15.03 -14.59
CA GLY A 176 -0.11 16.07 -13.76
C GLY A 176 -0.91 16.36 -12.48
N VAL A 177 -0.50 17.40 -11.77
CA VAL A 177 -0.99 17.71 -10.41
C VAL A 177 -2.34 18.44 -10.44
N LYS A 178 -2.59 19.27 -11.46
CA LYS A 178 -3.75 20.18 -11.50
C LYS A 178 -5.10 19.46 -11.41
N PRO A 179 -5.40 18.41 -12.20
CA PRO A 179 -6.69 17.72 -12.12
C PRO A 179 -6.94 17.07 -10.76
N ILE A 180 -5.88 16.55 -10.13
CA ILE A 180 -5.94 15.93 -8.80
C ILE A 180 -6.31 16.98 -7.75
N VAL A 181 -5.65 18.14 -7.77
CA VAL A 181 -5.93 19.25 -6.84
C VAL A 181 -7.33 19.79 -7.02
N THR A 182 -7.83 19.90 -8.27
CA THR A 182 -9.22 20.31 -8.53
C THR A 182 -10.20 19.33 -7.88
N ALA A 183 -10.06 18.03 -8.15
CA ALA A 183 -10.94 17.02 -7.56
C ALA A 183 -10.88 17.03 -6.02
N LEU A 184 -9.68 17.21 -5.45
CA LEU A 184 -9.49 17.31 -4.01
C LEU A 184 -10.24 18.52 -3.40
N ARG A 185 -10.18 19.68 -4.07
CA ARG A 185 -10.92 20.90 -3.65
C ARG A 185 -12.43 20.76 -3.80
N GLU A 186 -12.89 19.93 -4.73
CA GLU A 186 -14.32 19.55 -4.89
C GLU A 186 -14.79 18.55 -3.83
N GLY A 187 -13.92 18.18 -2.87
CA GLY A 187 -14.27 17.25 -1.81
C GLY A 187 -14.17 15.79 -2.22
N GLN A 188 -13.46 15.45 -3.30
CA GLN A 188 -13.13 14.06 -3.64
C GLN A 188 -11.84 13.64 -2.91
N PRO A 189 -11.88 12.71 -1.93
CA PRO A 189 -10.68 12.34 -1.18
C PRO A 189 -9.57 11.81 -2.11
N LEU A 190 -8.32 12.18 -1.83
CA LEU A 190 -7.16 11.63 -2.51
C LEU A 190 -6.52 10.54 -1.67
N TYR A 191 -6.58 9.29 -2.11
CA TYR A 191 -5.80 8.20 -1.52
C TYR A 191 -4.38 8.29 -2.05
N LEU A 192 -3.45 8.63 -1.16
CA LEU A 192 -2.05 8.83 -1.47
C LEU A 192 -1.20 7.83 -0.70
N LEU A 193 -0.26 7.20 -1.40
CA LEU A 193 0.70 6.25 -0.84
C LEU A 193 2.14 6.78 -1.04
N PRO A 194 2.58 7.74 -0.20
CA PRO A 194 3.79 8.56 -0.42
C PRO A 194 5.09 7.94 0.13
N ASP A 195 5.08 6.69 0.55
CA ASP A 195 6.15 6.00 1.30
C ASP A 195 7.11 5.17 0.43
N MET A 196 7.10 5.39 -0.88
CA MET A 196 7.95 4.71 -1.85
C MET A 196 9.09 5.60 -2.36
N ASP A 197 10.19 4.96 -2.74
CA ASP A 197 11.35 5.59 -3.36
C ASP A 197 11.18 5.64 -4.89
N PHE A 198 11.07 6.86 -5.43
CA PHE A 198 10.89 7.13 -6.86
C PHE A 198 12.14 7.67 -7.56
N GLY A 199 13.31 7.64 -6.92
CA GLY A 199 14.53 8.24 -7.45
C GLY A 199 14.85 9.59 -6.82
N PRO A 200 15.97 10.21 -7.23
CA PRO A 200 16.42 11.50 -6.68
C PRO A 200 15.55 12.66 -7.17
N ASP A 201 14.95 12.54 -8.36
CA ASP A 201 14.12 13.58 -8.96
C ASP A 201 12.88 13.85 -8.08
N ASP A 202 12.65 15.13 -7.76
CA ASP A 202 11.58 15.60 -6.88
C ASP A 202 11.59 15.00 -5.45
N SER A 203 12.64 14.28 -5.06
CA SER A 203 12.79 13.74 -3.72
C SER A 203 13.59 14.67 -2.82
N VAL A 204 13.23 14.69 -1.54
CA VAL A 204 14.06 15.26 -0.47
C VAL A 204 14.65 14.12 0.35
N PHE A 205 15.87 14.30 0.86
CA PHE A 205 16.50 13.34 1.76
C PHE A 205 16.12 13.67 3.20
N VAL A 206 15.25 12.85 3.77
CA VAL A 206 14.79 12.96 5.17
C VAL A 206 15.00 11.63 5.89
N PRO A 207 15.14 11.63 7.23
CA PRO A 207 15.37 10.40 7.97
C PRO A 207 14.16 9.46 7.92
N PHE A 208 14.43 8.17 7.83
CA PHE A 208 13.49 7.08 8.05
C PHE A 208 14.23 5.97 8.81
N TYR A 209 13.84 5.72 10.06
CA TYR A 209 14.62 4.92 11.02
C TYR A 209 16.09 5.36 11.12
N GLY A 210 16.32 6.69 11.16
CA GLY A 210 17.67 7.28 11.23
C GLY A 210 18.48 7.23 9.92
N VAL A 211 17.99 6.59 8.86
CA VAL A 211 18.66 6.51 7.57
C VAL A 211 18.15 7.61 6.63
N GLN A 212 19.05 8.41 6.06
CA GLN A 212 18.70 9.38 5.02
C GLN A 212 18.12 8.66 3.80
N THR A 213 16.88 9.02 3.45
CA THR A 213 16.07 8.28 2.47
C THR A 213 15.38 9.25 1.52
N ALA A 214 15.53 9.02 0.22
CA ALA A 214 14.81 9.77 -0.81
C ALA A 214 13.30 9.58 -0.66
N THR A 215 12.59 10.68 -0.43
CA THR A 215 11.14 10.69 -0.22
C THR A 215 10.52 11.88 -0.95
N VAL A 216 9.52 11.62 -1.79
CA VAL A 216 8.83 12.68 -2.53
C VAL A 216 7.89 13.44 -1.59
N PRO A 217 7.96 14.78 -1.48
CA PRO A 217 7.12 15.60 -0.59
C PRO A 217 5.67 15.75 -1.09
N SER A 218 5.13 14.69 -1.70
CA SER A 218 3.82 14.66 -2.35
C SER A 218 2.67 14.87 -1.37
N LEU A 219 2.77 14.32 -0.15
CA LEU A 219 1.72 14.46 0.87
C LEU A 219 1.55 15.93 1.31
N SER A 220 2.65 16.61 1.65
CA SER A 220 2.64 18.05 1.97
C SER A 220 2.12 18.87 0.78
N ARG A 221 2.61 18.58 -0.43
CA ARG A 221 2.21 19.29 -1.66
C ARG A 221 0.71 19.17 -1.93
N PHE A 222 0.13 17.97 -1.90
CA PHE A 222 -1.30 17.78 -2.16
C PHE A 222 -2.17 18.34 -1.04
N ALA A 223 -1.76 18.18 0.22
CA ALA A 223 -2.47 18.77 1.35
C ALA A 223 -2.53 20.31 1.23
N ARG A 224 -1.39 20.96 0.92
CA ARG A 224 -1.32 22.43 0.81
C ARG A 224 -2.12 22.95 -0.39
N LEU A 225 -1.89 22.39 -1.58
CA LEU A 225 -2.58 22.83 -2.80
C LEU A 225 -4.08 22.54 -2.73
N GLY A 226 -4.46 21.40 -2.15
CA GLY A 226 -5.85 20.99 -1.96
C GLY A 226 -6.57 21.70 -0.83
N ARG A 227 -5.86 22.44 0.04
CA ARG A 227 -6.38 22.95 1.33
C ARG A 227 -7.03 21.82 2.13
N ALA A 228 -6.36 20.68 2.14
CA ALA A 228 -6.91 19.42 2.61
C ALA A 228 -6.26 19.02 3.93
N LYS A 229 -7.09 18.51 4.83
CA LYS A 229 -6.61 17.78 6.01
C LYS A 229 -5.98 16.46 5.56
N VAL A 230 -5.04 15.96 6.36
CA VAL A 230 -4.44 14.62 6.15
C VAL A 230 -5.00 13.67 7.18
N VAL A 231 -5.60 12.57 6.72
CA VAL A 231 -6.19 11.52 7.56
C VAL A 231 -5.46 10.21 7.29
N PRO A 232 -4.76 9.62 8.28
CA PRO A 232 -4.12 8.32 8.10
C PRO A 232 -5.13 7.18 8.08
N LEU A 233 -4.92 6.23 7.17
CA LEU A 233 -5.70 5.01 7.05
C LEU A 233 -4.76 3.81 7.07
N VAL A 234 -4.81 3.03 8.14
CA VAL A 234 -3.80 2.01 8.45
C VAL A 234 -4.46 0.62 8.49
N PRO A 235 -4.24 -0.24 7.46
CA PRO A 235 -4.81 -1.59 7.46
C PRO A 235 -3.91 -2.60 8.19
N ARG A 236 -4.53 -3.41 9.04
CA ARG A 236 -3.95 -4.57 9.72
C ARG A 236 -4.66 -5.84 9.26
N LEU A 237 -3.90 -6.78 8.70
CA LEU A 237 -4.36 -8.14 8.43
C LEU A 237 -4.48 -8.90 9.75
N THR A 238 -5.64 -9.50 9.98
CA THR A 238 -5.96 -10.32 11.15
C THR A 238 -6.33 -11.75 10.74
N SER A 239 -6.49 -12.65 11.73
CA SER A 239 -6.91 -14.03 11.51
C SER A 239 -8.28 -14.15 10.84
N TRP A 240 -9.17 -13.19 11.07
CA TRP A 240 -10.54 -13.18 10.57
C TRP A 240 -10.77 -12.23 9.37
N GLY A 241 -9.75 -11.47 8.97
CA GLY A 241 -9.81 -10.59 7.80
C GLY A 241 -8.89 -9.38 7.96
N TYR A 242 -9.48 -8.19 8.04
CA TYR A 242 -8.77 -6.92 8.21
C TYR A 242 -9.47 -5.99 9.20
N GLU A 243 -8.67 -5.36 10.04
CA GLU A 243 -9.03 -4.14 10.76
C GLU A 243 -8.36 -2.97 10.06
N VAL A 244 -9.15 -1.96 9.69
CA VAL A 244 -8.67 -0.77 9.01
C VAL A 244 -8.93 0.40 9.94
N GLU A 245 -7.87 0.91 10.54
CA GLU A 245 -7.95 2.00 11.49
C GLU A 245 -7.90 3.35 10.76
N VAL A 246 -8.91 4.18 10.99
CA VAL A 246 -8.88 5.60 10.64
C VAL A 246 -8.30 6.33 11.85
N LEU A 247 -7.15 6.98 11.67
CA LEU A 247 -6.57 7.81 12.72
C LEU A 247 -7.10 9.25 12.62
N PRO A 248 -7.11 10.01 13.73
CA PRO A 248 -7.47 11.43 13.68
C PRO A 248 -6.67 12.19 12.62
N ALA A 249 -7.29 13.22 12.04
CA ALA A 249 -6.58 14.09 11.13
C ALA A 249 -5.34 14.70 11.80
N TRP A 250 -4.23 14.79 11.07
CA TRP A 250 -3.04 15.47 11.58
C TRP A 250 -3.33 16.94 11.83
N THR A 251 -2.97 17.42 13.02
CA THR A 251 -3.04 18.83 13.39
C THR A 251 -1.82 19.57 12.90
N HIS A 252 -1.97 20.84 12.51
CA HIS A 252 -0.87 21.70 12.06
C HIS A 252 -0.08 21.14 10.85
N PHE A 253 -0.73 20.37 9.98
CA PHE A 253 -0.16 19.86 8.74
C PHE A 253 -0.99 20.29 7.53
N PRO A 254 -0.37 20.65 6.40
CA PRO A 254 1.08 20.82 6.20
C PRO A 254 1.57 22.13 6.84
N SER A 255 2.84 22.17 7.24
CA SER A 255 3.51 23.41 7.65
C SER A 255 3.92 24.23 6.41
N GLU A 256 4.73 25.28 6.58
CA GLU A 256 5.33 26.02 5.47
C GLU A 256 6.57 25.34 4.86
N ASP A 257 7.14 24.33 5.53
CA ASP A 257 8.36 23.61 5.12
C ASP A 257 8.05 22.16 4.67
N PRO A 258 8.06 21.89 3.35
CA PRO A 258 7.84 20.54 2.81
C PRO A 258 8.89 19.51 3.25
N VAL A 259 10.12 19.91 3.58
CA VAL A 259 11.17 18.99 4.06
C VAL A 259 10.81 18.53 5.47
N ALA A 260 10.49 19.48 6.36
CA ALA A 260 10.03 19.18 7.72
C ALA A 260 8.77 18.32 7.72
N ASP A 261 7.79 18.65 6.86
CA ASP A 261 6.57 17.85 6.70
C ASP A 261 6.85 16.42 6.24
N THR A 262 7.83 16.23 5.34
CA THR A 262 8.19 14.90 4.83
C THR A 262 8.92 14.08 5.89
N ALA A 263 9.77 14.71 6.71
CA ALA A 263 10.39 14.07 7.88
C ALA A 263 9.34 13.69 8.95
N PHE A 264 8.36 14.57 9.20
CA PHE A 264 7.24 14.28 10.08
C PHE A 264 6.42 13.08 9.57
N MET A 265 6.09 13.05 8.28
CA MET A 265 5.40 11.91 7.66
C MET A 265 6.17 10.60 7.86
N ASN A 266 7.49 10.59 7.66
CA ASN A 266 8.32 9.41 7.90
C ASN A 266 8.32 8.98 9.36
N THR A 267 8.24 9.93 10.31
CA THR A 267 8.15 9.64 11.75
C THR A 267 6.80 9.01 12.09
N GLN A 268 5.70 9.56 11.59
CA GLN A 268 4.37 8.97 11.75
C GLN A 268 4.30 7.57 11.14
N LEU A 269 4.92 7.37 9.96
CA LEU A 269 4.99 6.08 9.31
C LEU A 269 5.74 5.04 10.17
N GLN A 270 6.88 5.41 10.77
CA GLN A 270 7.62 4.54 11.71
C GLN A 270 6.71 4.08 12.85
N ALA A 271 6.01 5.02 13.49
CA ALA A 271 5.09 4.70 14.58
C ALA A 271 4.03 3.67 14.15
N TYR A 272 3.48 3.77 12.93
CA TYR A 272 2.51 2.78 12.43
C TYR A 272 3.16 1.42 12.14
N ILE A 273 4.34 1.41 11.53
CA ILE A 273 5.10 0.20 11.22
C ILE A 273 5.46 -0.55 12.50
N ASP A 274 5.88 0.15 13.56
CA ASP A 274 6.32 -0.45 14.81
C ASP A 274 5.20 -1.25 15.51
N THR A 275 3.93 -0.93 15.24
CA THR A 275 2.78 -1.70 15.76
C THR A 275 2.54 -3.03 15.03
N MET A 276 3.11 -3.22 13.84
CA MET A 276 2.95 -4.42 13.00
C MET A 276 4.06 -4.55 11.95
N PRO A 277 5.32 -4.69 12.37
CA PRO A 277 6.47 -4.53 11.47
C PRO A 277 6.43 -5.54 10.32
N ALA A 278 5.92 -6.76 10.54
CA ALA A 278 5.83 -7.79 9.50
C ALA A 278 4.86 -7.44 8.35
N GLN A 279 3.95 -6.47 8.52
CA GLN A 279 2.89 -6.19 7.55
C GLN A 279 3.21 -5.01 6.63
N TYR A 280 4.31 -4.28 6.87
CA TYR A 280 4.76 -3.24 5.95
C TYR A 280 5.38 -3.86 4.69
N TYR A 281 5.27 -3.17 3.55
CA TYR A 281 5.70 -3.68 2.24
C TYR A 281 7.24 -3.62 2.05
N TRP A 282 7.97 -4.38 2.85
CA TRP A 282 9.44 -4.43 2.87
C TRP A 282 10.09 -5.00 1.61
N VAL A 283 9.32 -5.51 0.65
CA VAL A 283 9.87 -6.02 -0.63
C VAL A 283 10.27 -4.90 -1.59
N HIS A 284 9.84 -3.66 -1.29
CA HIS A 284 10.31 -2.46 -1.96
C HIS A 284 11.72 -2.10 -1.49
N LYS A 285 12.56 -1.67 -2.43
CA LYS A 285 13.89 -1.15 -2.12
C LYS A 285 13.75 0.30 -1.62
N ARG A 286 13.34 0.49 -0.36
CA ARG A 286 13.07 1.79 0.27
C ARG A 286 14.28 2.73 0.31
N PHE A 287 15.49 2.19 0.38
CA PHE A 287 16.75 2.95 0.51
C PHE A 287 17.63 2.89 -0.74
N LYS A 288 17.05 2.65 -1.93
CA LYS A 288 17.84 2.41 -3.16
C LYS A 288 18.52 3.69 -3.64
N THR A 289 17.85 4.82 -3.48
CA THR A 289 18.38 6.13 -3.85
C THR A 289 19.11 6.68 -2.64
N ARG A 290 20.38 7.00 -2.85
CA ARG A 290 21.30 7.48 -1.82
C ARG A 290 21.71 8.92 -2.14
N PRO A 291 22.14 9.71 -1.13
CA PRO A 291 22.89 10.93 -1.39
C PRO A 291 24.10 10.64 -2.28
N GLU A 292 24.60 11.66 -2.99
CA GLU A 292 25.75 11.50 -3.89
C GLU A 292 26.91 10.77 -3.20
N GLU A 293 27.62 9.95 -3.98
CA GLU A 293 28.83 9.21 -3.58
C GLU A 293 28.64 8.11 -2.51
N GLN A 294 27.42 7.85 -2.04
CA GLN A 294 27.18 6.76 -1.10
C GLN A 294 26.90 5.40 -1.79
N PRO A 295 27.41 4.28 -1.25
CA PRO A 295 27.22 2.96 -1.84
C PRO A 295 25.78 2.44 -1.71
N SER A 296 25.43 1.46 -2.56
CA SER A 296 24.16 0.73 -2.47
C SER A 296 24.02 0.02 -1.12
N LEU A 297 22.81 0.06 -0.56
CA LEU A 297 22.43 -0.71 0.65
C LEU A 297 21.72 -2.05 0.32
N TYR A 298 21.66 -2.44 -0.96
CA TYR A 298 21.06 -3.70 -1.45
C TYR A 298 22.00 -4.49 -2.34
#